data_AF-A0A8H7FS60-F1
#
_entry.id   AF-A0A8H7FS60-F1
#
_cell.length_a   1.000
_cell.length_b   1.000
_cell.length_c   1.000
_cell.angle_alpha   90.00
_cell.angle_beta   90.00
_cell.angle_gamma   90.00
#
_symmetry.space_group_name_H-M   'P 1'
#
loop_
_entity.id
_entity.type
_entity.pdbx_description
1 polymer ?
#
loop_
_entity_poly.entity_id
_entity_poly.type
_entity_poly.pdbx_seq_one_letter_code
_entity_poly.pdbx_strand_id
1 'polypeptide(L)'
;MIAPSALMHASLAAMSPELITLNTIIRLRSSGALKVAATSRPTTSILAIPPEILLAIRGHLLPLVITHLATLSGAALVAYEATRRAQLCAECLEFNTHVFGPDLWAWPGTGACHCGDVGRAASTRRALFKSKASLTSPRGLPKPANEQEWLELYLSKRAKRVLAARDGPRASISKGIWDLVAGVLQEHECRIDGDTNGALLCLVPALSRDADTSEERWRAAAALGRVQRELGLPAATAVDGTWRRPKLSHDNERLAPRGKTETPAIKAQSRLLQPSVLLSMLALGVAAAVTCI
;
A
#
# COMPACT_ATOMS: atom_id res chain seq x y z
N MET A 1 -2.98 12.53 12.52
CA MET A 1 -3.08 11.06 12.50
C MET A 1 -3.44 10.63 11.09
N ILE A 2 -2.80 9.60 10.53
CA ILE A 2 -3.14 9.09 9.19
C ILE A 2 -4.25 8.05 9.38
N ALA A 3 -5.35 8.16 8.62
CA ALA A 3 -6.41 7.17 8.67
C ALA A 3 -5.90 5.79 8.16
N PRO A 4 -6.19 4.68 8.85
CA PRO A 4 -5.83 3.33 8.42
C PRO A 4 -6.25 3.03 6.98
N SER A 5 -7.47 3.41 6.61
CA SER A 5 -8.00 3.28 5.25
C SER A 5 -7.15 4.01 4.22
N ALA A 6 -6.73 5.24 4.48
CA ALA A 6 -5.88 6.02 3.56
C ALA A 6 -4.52 5.33 3.35
N LEU A 7 -3.92 4.82 4.42
CA LEU A 7 -2.66 4.08 4.35
C LEU A 7 -2.79 2.81 3.50
N MET A 8 -3.84 2.00 3.72
CA MET A 8 -4.06 0.77 2.94
C MET A 8 -4.22 1.06 1.44
N HIS A 9 -4.99 2.10 1.08
CA HIS A 9 -5.15 2.51 -0.32
C HIS A 9 -3.84 3.03 -0.91
N ALA A 10 -3.08 3.83 -0.15
CA ALA A 10 -1.79 4.36 -0.57
C ALA A 10 -0.75 3.26 -0.81
N SER A 11 -0.65 2.27 0.09
CA SER A 11 0.25 1.14 -0.08
C SER A 11 -0.14 0.26 -1.27
N LEU A 12 -1.44 0.00 -1.49
CA LEU A 12 -1.91 -0.69 -2.69
C LEU A 12 -1.62 0.09 -3.97
N ALA A 13 -1.80 1.41 -3.94
CA ALA A 13 -1.50 2.27 -5.07
C ALA A 13 0.00 2.22 -5.40
N ALA A 14 0.88 2.38 -4.40
CA ALA A 14 2.33 2.30 -4.56
C ALA A 14 2.80 0.97 -5.18
N MET A 15 2.07 -0.11 -4.90
CA MET A 15 2.31 -1.46 -5.43
C MET A 15 1.56 -1.75 -6.74
N SER A 16 0.91 -0.77 -7.35
CA SER A 16 0.27 -0.93 -8.66
C SER A 16 1.32 -1.21 -9.75
N PRO A 17 1.00 -2.05 -10.76
CA PRO A 17 1.92 -2.33 -11.85
C PRO A 17 2.44 -1.07 -12.53
N GLU A 18 1.58 -0.07 -12.71
CA GLU A 18 1.89 1.20 -13.36
C GLU A 18 2.98 1.97 -12.59
N LEU A 19 2.83 2.10 -11.27
CA LEU A 19 3.82 2.77 -10.44
C LEU A 19 5.10 1.95 -10.26
N ILE A 20 5.00 0.63 -10.14
CA ILE A 20 6.20 -0.23 -10.05
C ILE A 20 7.03 -0.10 -11.34
N THR A 21 6.39 -0.15 -12.51
CA THR A 21 7.07 0.04 -13.80
C THR A 21 7.70 1.43 -13.89
N LEU A 22 6.96 2.49 -13.55
CA LEU A 22 7.48 3.86 -13.60
C LEU A 22 8.67 4.06 -12.63
N ASN A 23 8.56 3.57 -11.40
CA ASN A 23 9.63 3.61 -10.41
C ASN A 23 10.86 2.82 -10.85
N THR A 24 10.66 1.68 -11.53
CA THR A 24 11.74 0.89 -12.09
C THR A 24 12.47 1.65 -13.18
N ILE A 25 11.76 2.31 -14.10
CA ILE A 25 12.34 3.15 -15.15
C ILE A 25 13.15 4.30 -14.53
N ILE A 26 12.57 5.02 -13.56
CA ILE A 26 13.26 6.11 -12.85
C ILE A 26 14.55 5.60 -12.21
N ARG A 27 14.49 4.48 -11.49
CA ARG A 27 15.65 3.88 -10.81
C ARG A 27 16.74 3.42 -11.78
N LEU A 28 16.37 2.75 -12.88
CA LEU A 28 17.32 2.28 -13.88
C LEU A 28 18.00 3.44 -14.62
N ARG A 29 17.30 4.57 -14.77
CA ARG A 29 17.87 5.79 -15.33
C ARG A 29 18.81 6.47 -14.35
N SER A 30 18.42 6.63 -13.08
CA SER A 30 19.26 7.27 -12.07
C SER A 30 20.55 6.50 -11.79
N SER A 31 20.55 5.17 -11.97
CA SER A 31 21.75 4.35 -11.86
C SER A 31 22.61 4.31 -13.13
N GLY A 32 22.17 4.94 -14.23
CA GLY A 32 22.85 4.88 -15.53
C GLY A 32 22.83 3.50 -16.20
N ALA A 33 22.09 2.54 -15.64
CA ALA A 33 21.94 1.20 -16.23
C ALA A 33 21.21 1.25 -17.57
N LEU A 34 20.28 2.19 -17.72
CA LEU A 34 19.49 2.38 -18.92
C LEU A 34 20.14 3.47 -19.78
N LYS A 35 21.06 3.06 -20.66
CA LYS A 35 21.68 3.96 -21.63
C LYS A 35 20.66 4.29 -22.72
N VAL A 36 20.27 5.55 -22.81
CA VAL A 36 19.51 6.06 -23.96
C VAL A 36 20.45 5.99 -25.15
N ALA A 37 20.26 5.01 -26.03
CA ALA A 37 21.01 4.97 -27.28
C ALA A 37 20.72 6.27 -28.03
N ALA A 38 21.76 7.09 -28.24
CA ALA A 38 21.71 8.28 -29.08
C ALA A 38 21.53 7.82 -30.54
N THR A 39 20.35 7.31 -30.84
CA THR A 39 19.96 6.97 -32.19
C THR A 39 19.65 8.27 -32.91
N SER A 40 20.24 8.45 -34.10
CA SER A 40 20.08 9.65 -34.93
C SER A 40 18.65 9.88 -35.42
N ARG A 41 17.72 8.95 -35.12
CA ARG A 41 16.31 9.07 -35.43
C ARG A 41 15.53 9.48 -34.16
N PRO A 42 14.67 10.51 -34.24
CA PRO A 42 13.77 10.84 -33.14
C PRO A 42 12.77 9.70 -32.98
N THR A 43 13.07 8.78 -32.08
CA THR A 43 12.12 7.78 -31.62
C THR A 43 11.38 8.36 -30.42
N THR A 44 10.06 8.37 -30.46
CA THR A 44 9.19 8.76 -29.34
C THR A 44 9.22 7.69 -28.26
N SER A 45 10.39 7.47 -27.67
CA SER A 45 10.59 6.50 -26.61
C SER A 45 10.36 7.17 -25.27
N ILE A 46 9.71 6.47 -24.33
CA ILE A 46 9.57 6.90 -22.94
C ILE A 46 10.94 7.18 -22.28
N LEU A 47 12.00 6.56 -22.81
CA LEU A 47 13.37 6.75 -22.36
C LEU A 47 13.94 8.14 -22.68
N ALA A 48 13.37 8.84 -23.67
CA ALA A 48 13.77 10.19 -24.04
C ALA A 48 13.15 11.27 -23.12
N ILE A 49 12.11 10.93 -22.34
CA ILE A 49 11.43 11.88 -21.44
C ILE A 49 12.39 12.30 -20.32
N PRO A 50 12.58 13.60 -19.99
CA PRO A 50 13.43 14.02 -18.87
C PRO A 50 12.99 13.44 -17.50
N PRO A 51 13.91 13.17 -16.57
CA PRO A 51 13.57 12.58 -15.27
C PRO A 51 12.61 13.46 -14.44
N GLU A 52 12.66 14.78 -14.60
CA GLU A 52 11.76 15.73 -13.94
C GLU A 52 10.30 15.47 -14.36
N ILE A 53 10.09 15.18 -15.64
CA ILE A 53 8.76 14.87 -16.18
C ILE A 53 8.30 13.50 -15.68
N LEU A 54 9.19 12.51 -15.59
CA LEU A 54 8.85 11.19 -15.01
C LEU A 54 8.44 11.31 -13.53
N LEU A 55 9.14 12.15 -12.76
CA LEU A 55 8.80 12.43 -11.37
C LEU A 55 7.48 13.20 -11.25
N ALA A 56 7.20 14.15 -12.14
CA ALA A 56 5.92 14.85 -12.20
C ALA A 56 4.77 13.89 -12.53
N ILE A 57 4.94 13.01 -13.53
CA ILE A 57 3.97 11.96 -13.86
C ILE A 57 3.71 11.08 -12.65
N ARG A 58 4.76 10.63 -11.95
CA ARG A 58 4.62 9.84 -10.72
C ARG A 58 3.80 10.59 -9.66
N GLY A 59 4.11 11.87 -9.46
CA GLY A 59 3.43 12.74 -8.49
C GLY A 59 1.94 12.91 -8.77
N HIS A 60 1.50 12.88 -10.03
CA HIS A 60 0.09 12.91 -10.40
C HIS A 60 -0.57 11.53 -10.43
N LEU A 61 0.14 10.51 -10.89
CA LEU A 61 -0.39 9.16 -11.04
C LEU A 61 -0.75 8.55 -9.68
N LEU A 62 0.07 8.73 -8.66
CA LEU A 62 -0.16 8.13 -7.35
C LEU A 62 -1.47 8.61 -6.69
N PRO A 63 -1.75 9.92 -6.54
CA PRO A 63 -3.04 10.39 -6.03
C PRO A 63 -4.24 9.93 -6.87
N LEU A 64 -4.09 9.85 -8.20
CA LEU A 64 -5.15 9.34 -9.09
C LEU A 64 -5.46 7.87 -8.82
N VAL A 65 -4.44 7.03 -8.64
CA VAL A 65 -4.65 5.62 -8.30
C VAL A 65 -5.26 5.48 -6.90
N ILE A 66 -4.81 6.26 -5.91
CA ILE A 66 -5.38 6.26 -4.56
C ILE A 66 -6.87 6.61 -4.58
N THR A 67 -7.23 7.72 -5.23
CA THR A 67 -8.62 8.17 -5.34
C THR A 67 -9.49 7.17 -6.09
N HIS A 68 -8.96 6.56 -7.15
CA HIS A 68 -9.66 5.49 -7.87
C HIS A 68 -9.90 4.26 -6.99
N LEU A 69 -8.89 3.80 -6.25
CA LEU A 69 -9.01 2.67 -5.33
C LEU A 69 -10.03 2.95 -4.21
N ALA A 70 -10.01 4.16 -3.63
CA ALA A 70 -10.96 4.58 -2.61
C ALA A 70 -12.40 4.66 -3.15
N THR A 71 -12.57 5.14 -4.39
CA THR A 71 -13.88 5.17 -5.05
C THR A 71 -14.42 3.75 -5.29
N LEU A 72 -13.55 2.83 -5.76
CA LEU A 72 -13.92 1.43 -5.97
C LEU A 72 -14.29 0.72 -4.68
N SER A 73 -13.53 0.93 -3.60
CA SER A 73 -13.83 0.33 -2.30
C SER A 73 -15.12 0.89 -1.70
N GLY A 74 -15.37 2.20 -1.82
CA GLY A 74 -16.63 2.84 -1.43
C GLY A 74 -17.83 2.30 -2.20
N ALA A 75 -17.73 2.16 -3.53
CA ALA A 75 -18.80 1.57 -4.34
C ALA A 75 -19.05 0.09 -3.97
N ALA A 76 -17.98 -0.68 -3.73
CA ALA A 76 -18.09 -2.07 -3.29
C ALA A 76 -18.71 -2.19 -1.89
N LEU A 77 -18.47 -1.23 -0.99
CA LEU A 77 -19.06 -1.16 0.34
C LEU A 77 -20.57 -0.94 0.24
N VAL A 78 -21.00 0.04 -0.54
CA VAL A 78 -22.43 0.31 -0.78
C VAL A 78 -23.14 -0.92 -1.34
N ALA A 79 -22.53 -1.62 -2.29
CA ALA A 79 -23.07 -2.86 -2.84
C ALA A 79 -23.15 -3.99 -1.79
N TYR A 80 -22.14 -4.09 -0.91
CA TYR A 80 -22.14 -5.06 0.18
C TYR A 80 -23.26 -4.76 1.19
N GLU A 81 -23.41 -3.50 1.60
CA GLU A 81 -24.47 -3.07 2.49
C GLU A 81 -25.86 -3.28 1.89
N ALA A 82 -26.05 -2.98 0.60
CA ALA A 82 -27.31 -3.26 -0.09
C ALA A 82 -27.62 -4.76 -0.09
N THR A 83 -26.60 -5.61 -0.29
CA THR A 83 -26.75 -7.06 -0.20
C THR A 83 -27.11 -7.49 1.23
N ARG A 84 -26.53 -6.87 2.26
CA ARG A 84 -26.85 -7.12 3.67
C ARG A 84 -28.28 -6.70 4.01
N ARG A 85 -28.76 -5.54 3.53
CA ARG A 85 -30.17 -5.10 3.66
C ARG A 85 -31.12 -6.10 3.01
N ALA A 86 -30.80 -6.57 1.81
CA ALA A 86 -31.64 -7.53 1.08
C ALA A 86 -31.72 -8.92 1.76
N GLN A 87 -30.82 -9.23 2.67
CA GLN A 87 -30.84 -10.46 3.47
C GLN A 87 -31.77 -10.38 4.71
N LEU A 88 -32.19 -9.17 5.10
CA LEU A 88 -33.17 -8.95 6.15
C LEU A 88 -34.58 -8.92 5.57
N CYS A 89 -35.57 -9.48 6.27
CA CYS A 89 -36.97 -9.25 5.94
C CYS A 89 -37.37 -7.83 6.37
N ALA A 90 -38.55 -7.37 5.91
CA ALA A 90 -39.04 -6.02 6.21
C ALA A 90 -39.11 -5.75 7.72
N GLU A 91 -39.67 -6.67 8.51
CA GLU A 91 -39.78 -6.53 9.97
C GLU A 91 -38.41 -6.50 10.66
N CYS A 92 -37.52 -7.43 10.28
CA CYS A 92 -36.15 -7.50 10.80
C CYS A 92 -35.37 -6.19 10.45
N LEU A 93 -35.60 -5.58 9.27
CA LEU A 93 -34.99 -4.29 8.86
C LEU A 93 -35.60 -3.08 9.60
N GLU A 94 -36.92 -3.05 9.77
CA GLU A 94 -37.63 -2.02 10.53
C GLU A 94 -37.18 -2.01 11.99
N PHE A 95 -37.06 -3.18 12.61
CA PHE A 95 -36.51 -3.34 13.94
C PHE A 95 -35.07 -2.81 14.03
N ASN A 96 -34.20 -3.15 13.07
CA ASN A 96 -32.83 -2.61 13.05
C ASN A 96 -32.85 -1.09 13.01
N THR A 97 -33.67 -0.51 12.13
CA THR A 97 -33.77 0.94 11.96
C THR A 97 -34.28 1.63 13.22
N HIS A 98 -35.23 1.01 13.93
CA HIS A 98 -35.80 1.55 15.16
C HIS A 98 -34.82 1.48 16.35
N VAL A 99 -34.06 0.38 16.48
CA VAL A 99 -33.20 0.13 17.65
C VAL A 99 -31.78 0.69 17.47
N PHE A 100 -31.20 0.49 16.29
CA PHE A 100 -29.80 0.85 15.99
C PHE A 100 -29.68 2.02 15.01
N GLY A 101 -30.80 2.56 14.51
CA GLY A 101 -30.79 3.60 13.49
C GLY A 101 -30.40 3.06 12.10
N PRO A 102 -29.89 3.92 11.20
CA PRO A 102 -29.53 3.52 9.84
C PRO A 102 -28.26 2.65 9.77
N ASP A 103 -27.59 2.40 10.90
CA ASP A 103 -26.39 1.59 10.97
C ASP A 103 -26.73 0.09 10.80
N LEU A 104 -26.26 -0.49 9.69
CA LEU A 104 -26.41 -1.93 9.43
C LEU A 104 -25.37 -2.77 10.16
N TRP A 105 -24.25 -2.18 10.56
CA TRP A 105 -23.14 -2.90 11.16
C TRP A 105 -23.48 -3.31 12.59
N ALA A 106 -24.28 -2.50 13.29
CA ALA A 106 -24.85 -2.79 14.59
C ALA A 106 -25.79 -4.02 14.64
N TRP A 107 -26.26 -4.55 13.49
CA TRP A 107 -27.13 -5.73 13.47
C TRP A 107 -26.40 -6.96 14.00
N PRO A 108 -26.85 -7.58 15.12
CA PRO A 108 -26.13 -8.67 15.78
C PRO A 108 -26.18 -9.99 15.01
N GLY A 109 -27.13 -10.14 14.09
CA GLY A 109 -27.29 -11.33 13.27
C GLY A 109 -26.24 -11.40 12.17
N THR A 110 -25.40 -12.43 12.17
CA THR A 110 -24.45 -12.64 11.08
C THR A 110 -25.13 -13.30 9.88
N GLY A 111 -25.87 -12.54 9.07
CA GLY A 111 -26.42 -13.02 7.78
C GLY A 111 -27.93 -12.87 7.63
N ALA A 112 -28.53 -13.76 6.85
CA ALA A 112 -29.96 -13.75 6.56
C ALA A 112 -30.80 -13.84 7.84
N CYS A 113 -31.94 -13.15 7.84
CA CYS A 113 -32.86 -13.20 8.96
C CYS A 113 -33.42 -14.63 9.18
N HIS A 114 -33.45 -15.10 10.43
CA HIS A 114 -34.15 -16.33 10.81
C HIS A 114 -35.68 -16.19 10.80
N CYS A 115 -36.17 -14.98 10.54
CA CYS A 115 -37.57 -14.63 10.27
C CYS A 115 -38.23 -15.61 9.22
N GLY A 116 -37.45 -16.36 8.41
CA GLY A 116 -37.93 -17.28 7.36
C GLY A 116 -38.14 -18.76 7.71
N ASP A 117 -37.75 -19.24 8.88
CA ASP A 117 -37.93 -20.67 9.26
C ASP A 117 -39.25 -20.94 10.00
N VAL A 118 -39.91 -19.89 10.50
CA VAL A 118 -41.16 -20.00 11.27
C VAL A 118 -42.42 -19.93 10.39
N GLY A 119 -42.30 -19.48 9.13
CA GLY A 119 -43.45 -19.20 8.23
C GLY A 119 -43.45 -19.93 6.87
N ARG A 120 -42.51 -20.84 6.60
CA ARG A 120 -42.36 -21.51 5.28
C ARG A 120 -43.40 -22.60 4.98
N ALA A 121 -44.56 -22.56 5.60
CA ALA A 121 -45.72 -23.35 5.18
C ALA A 121 -46.55 -22.67 4.08
N ALA A 122 -46.34 -21.39 3.72
CA ALA A 122 -47.37 -20.67 2.94
C ALA A 122 -46.93 -19.71 1.80
N SER A 123 -45.67 -19.64 1.34
CA SER A 123 -45.39 -18.82 0.13
C SER A 123 -44.25 -19.31 -0.76
N THR A 124 -44.61 -20.23 -1.66
CA THR A 124 -43.95 -20.48 -2.93
C THR A 124 -44.06 -19.25 -3.85
N ARG A 125 -43.10 -18.30 -3.81
CA ARG A 125 -42.83 -17.35 -4.93
C ARG A 125 -41.57 -16.45 -4.80
N ARG A 126 -40.45 -16.97 -4.28
CA ARG A 126 -39.11 -16.36 -4.54
C ARG A 126 -38.18 -17.36 -5.21
N ALA A 127 -38.63 -17.92 -6.32
CA ALA A 127 -37.74 -18.51 -7.31
C ALA A 127 -37.33 -17.39 -8.28
N LEU A 128 -36.07 -16.95 -8.24
CA LEU A 128 -35.23 -16.54 -9.40
C LEU A 128 -34.02 -15.65 -9.06
N PHE A 129 -33.70 -15.35 -7.79
CA PHE A 129 -32.32 -14.98 -7.45
C PHE A 129 -31.49 -16.24 -7.18
N LYS A 130 -31.33 -17.08 -8.21
CA LYS A 130 -30.17 -17.99 -8.26
C LYS A 130 -28.96 -17.12 -8.48
N SER A 131 -28.41 -16.57 -7.40
CA SER A 131 -27.04 -16.04 -7.39
C SER A 131 -26.11 -17.20 -7.74
N LYS A 132 -25.86 -17.39 -9.04
CA LYS A 132 -24.70 -18.12 -9.58
C LYS A 132 -23.44 -17.34 -9.21
N ALA A 133 -23.15 -17.32 -7.93
CA ALA A 133 -21.90 -16.89 -7.32
C ALA A 133 -21.78 -17.57 -5.96
N SER A 134 -22.07 -18.88 -5.91
CA SER A 134 -21.38 -19.77 -4.99
C SER A 134 -19.94 -19.91 -5.48
N LEU A 135 -19.21 -18.78 -5.45
CA LEU A 135 -17.81 -18.82 -5.06
C LEU A 135 -17.87 -19.49 -3.70
N THR A 136 -17.38 -20.71 -3.64
CA THR A 136 -16.99 -21.39 -2.42
C THR A 136 -16.25 -20.40 -1.54
N SER A 137 -16.99 -19.67 -0.71
CA SER A 137 -16.41 -18.86 0.35
C SER A 137 -15.67 -19.89 1.20
N PRO A 138 -14.33 -19.78 1.33
CA PRO A 138 -13.58 -20.68 2.17
C PRO A 138 -14.31 -20.77 3.51
N ARG A 139 -14.82 -21.96 3.86
CA ARG A 139 -15.50 -22.20 5.13
C ARG A 139 -14.58 -21.67 6.23
N GLY A 140 -14.99 -20.60 6.90
CA GLY A 140 -14.28 -20.08 8.08
C GLY A 140 -13.66 -18.70 7.96
N LEU A 141 -13.82 -17.95 6.86
CA LEU A 141 -13.47 -16.52 6.92
C LEU A 141 -14.45 -15.79 7.86
N PRO A 142 -13.96 -15.15 8.93
CA PRO A 142 -14.82 -14.39 9.84
C PRO A 142 -15.54 -13.30 9.05
N LYS A 143 -16.83 -13.11 9.36
CA LYS A 143 -17.60 -12.01 8.78
C LYS A 143 -17.14 -10.71 9.44
N PRO A 144 -16.95 -9.64 8.66
CA PRO A 144 -16.51 -8.38 9.22
C PRO A 144 -17.57 -7.82 10.17
N ALA A 145 -17.15 -7.43 11.37
CA ALA A 145 -18.02 -6.85 12.39
C ALA A 145 -18.34 -5.38 12.11
N ASN A 146 -17.41 -4.65 11.47
CA ASN A 146 -17.52 -3.23 11.15
C ASN A 146 -17.04 -2.94 9.72
N GLU A 147 -17.28 -1.71 9.26
CA GLU A 147 -16.87 -1.22 7.94
C GLU A 147 -15.36 -1.36 7.70
N GLN A 148 -14.54 -1.07 8.72
CA GLN A 148 -13.10 -1.11 8.64
C GLN A 148 -12.57 -2.55 8.41
N GLU A 149 -13.07 -3.53 9.15
CA GLU A 149 -12.75 -4.95 8.96
C GLU A 149 -13.21 -5.45 7.58
N TRP A 150 -14.36 -4.97 7.10
CA TRP A 150 -14.82 -5.29 5.75
C TRP A 150 -13.85 -4.73 4.70
N LEU A 151 -13.41 -3.49 4.88
CA LEU A 151 -12.46 -2.84 4.00
C LEU A 151 -11.13 -3.58 4.00
N GLU A 152 -10.63 -3.98 5.17
CA GLU A 152 -9.42 -4.78 5.32
C GLU A 152 -9.54 -6.10 4.57
N LEU A 153 -10.66 -6.82 4.73
CA LEU A 153 -10.92 -8.07 4.01
C LEU A 153 -11.00 -7.85 2.49
N TYR A 154 -11.68 -6.79 2.05
CA TYR A 154 -11.83 -6.43 0.64
C TYR A 154 -10.48 -6.12 0.00
N LEU A 155 -9.68 -5.25 0.63
CA LEU A 155 -8.36 -4.85 0.17
C LEU A 155 -7.35 -6.00 0.28
N SER A 156 -7.47 -6.90 1.26
CA SER A 156 -6.63 -8.10 1.38
C SER A 156 -6.74 -9.01 0.16
N LYS A 157 -7.94 -9.17 -0.40
CA LYS A 157 -8.14 -9.95 -1.63
C LYS A 157 -7.41 -9.33 -2.82
N ARG A 158 -7.37 -7.99 -2.89
CA ARG A 158 -6.64 -7.26 -3.94
C ARG A 158 -5.13 -7.32 -3.73
N ALA A 159 -4.67 -7.10 -2.50
CA ALA A 159 -3.28 -7.24 -2.09
C ALA A 159 -2.72 -8.62 -2.45
N LYS A 160 -3.48 -9.69 -2.22
CA LYS A 160 -3.10 -11.06 -2.60
C LYS A 160 -2.78 -11.19 -4.08
N ARG A 161 -3.57 -10.55 -4.96
CA ARG A 161 -3.31 -10.58 -6.41
C ARG A 161 -2.05 -9.81 -6.77
N VAL A 162 -1.84 -8.67 -6.13
CA VAL A 162 -0.64 -7.82 -6.34
C VAL A 162 0.62 -8.55 -5.90
N LEU A 163 0.63 -9.14 -4.69
CA LEU A 163 1.77 -9.92 -4.21
C LEU A 163 1.98 -11.19 -5.02
N ALA A 164 0.91 -11.89 -5.42
CA ALA A 164 1.05 -13.06 -6.28
C ALA A 164 1.66 -12.73 -7.65
N ALA A 165 1.41 -11.52 -8.18
CA ALA A 165 2.03 -11.05 -9.41
C ALA A 165 3.50 -10.66 -9.23
N ARG A 166 3.89 -10.13 -8.06
CA ARG A 166 5.26 -9.71 -7.75
C ARG A 166 6.18 -10.87 -7.32
N ASP A 167 5.72 -11.64 -6.34
CA ASP A 167 6.52 -12.66 -5.64
C ASP A 167 6.13 -14.10 -6.04
N GLY A 168 5.12 -14.24 -6.91
CA GLY A 168 4.64 -15.52 -7.41
C GLY A 168 3.47 -16.11 -6.61
N PRO A 169 2.85 -17.21 -7.11
CA PRO A 169 1.59 -17.74 -6.58
C PRO A 169 1.70 -18.32 -5.15
N ARG A 170 2.92 -18.54 -4.66
CA ARG A 170 3.18 -19.06 -3.31
C ARG A 170 3.30 -17.97 -2.24
N ALA A 171 3.23 -16.69 -2.63
CA ALA A 171 3.22 -15.58 -1.68
C ALA A 171 2.03 -15.74 -0.72
N SER A 172 2.34 -16.04 0.55
CA SER A 172 1.35 -16.13 1.61
C SER A 172 1.14 -14.75 2.21
N ILE A 173 -0.13 -14.41 2.43
CA ILE A 173 -0.52 -13.24 3.19
C ILE A 173 -1.12 -13.77 4.49
N SER A 174 -0.44 -13.52 5.60
CA SER A 174 -0.81 -13.98 6.94
C SER A 174 -1.74 -12.98 7.63
N LYS A 175 -1.45 -11.68 7.54
CA LYS A 175 -2.20 -10.60 8.21
C LYS A 175 -3.05 -9.76 7.25
N GLY A 176 -3.37 -10.32 6.09
CA GLY A 176 -4.15 -9.60 5.07
C GLY A 176 -3.38 -8.43 4.44
N ILE A 177 -4.10 -7.36 4.16
CA ILE A 177 -3.57 -6.11 3.60
C ILE A 177 -2.40 -5.53 4.42
N TRP A 178 -2.37 -5.77 5.73
CA TRP A 178 -1.32 -5.24 6.61
C TRP A 178 0.07 -5.80 6.34
N ASP A 179 0.20 -7.01 5.77
CA ASP A 179 1.50 -7.53 5.34
C ASP A 179 2.06 -6.70 4.17
N LEU A 180 1.19 -6.29 3.23
CA LEU A 180 1.57 -5.42 2.13
C LEU A 180 1.92 -4.02 2.64
N VAL A 181 1.12 -3.46 3.55
CA VAL A 181 1.40 -2.14 4.14
C VAL A 181 2.73 -2.16 4.89
N ALA A 182 2.99 -3.19 5.70
CA ALA A 182 4.25 -3.35 6.41
C ALA A 182 5.44 -3.46 5.45
N GLY A 183 5.30 -4.21 4.36
CA GLY A 183 6.33 -4.31 3.31
C GLY A 183 6.65 -2.95 2.66
N VAL A 184 5.61 -2.19 2.29
CA VAL A 184 5.78 -0.85 1.71
C VAL A 184 6.42 0.13 2.71
N LEU A 185 6.01 0.10 3.97
CA LEU A 185 6.60 0.95 5.01
C LEU A 185 8.05 0.57 5.29
N GLN A 186 8.38 -0.73 5.25
CA GLN A 186 9.75 -1.22 5.43
C GLN A 186 10.68 -0.72 4.32
N GLU A 187 10.21 -0.61 3.07
CA GLU A 187 10.96 0.01 1.96
C GLU A 187 11.29 1.51 2.24
N HIS A 188 10.62 2.13 3.20
CA HIS A 188 10.84 3.50 3.68
C HIS A 188 11.39 3.59 5.10
N GLU A 189 11.91 2.50 5.67
CA GLU A 189 12.43 2.46 7.04
C GLU A 189 11.38 2.86 8.11
N CYS A 190 10.10 2.59 7.85
CA CYS A 190 9.01 2.83 8.80
C CYS A 190 8.32 1.51 9.20
N ARG A 191 7.66 1.50 10.35
CA ARG A 191 6.91 0.33 10.85
C ARG A 191 5.57 0.77 11.44
N ILE A 192 4.62 -0.15 11.53
CA ILE A 192 3.40 0.05 12.31
C ILE A 192 3.67 -0.44 13.72
N ASP A 193 3.35 0.38 14.71
CA ASP A 193 3.40 -0.02 16.10
C ASP A 193 2.11 -0.75 16.48
N GLY A 194 2.25 -1.96 17.00
CA GLY A 194 1.11 -2.83 17.34
C GLY A 194 0.38 -2.39 18.60
N ASP A 195 1.08 -1.67 19.49
CA ASP A 195 0.59 -1.39 20.84
C ASP A 195 -0.26 -0.11 20.92
N THR A 196 -0.15 0.77 19.92
CA THR A 196 -0.74 2.13 19.95
C THR A 196 -1.90 2.31 18.98
N ASN A 197 -3.00 1.57 19.12
CA ASN A 197 -4.25 1.80 18.34
C ASN A 197 -4.04 1.97 16.81
N GLY A 198 -2.99 1.36 16.23
CA GLY A 198 -2.65 1.54 14.82
C GLY A 198 -1.93 2.85 14.45
N ALA A 199 -1.29 3.52 15.41
CA ALA A 199 -0.42 4.66 15.11
C ALA A 199 0.82 4.21 14.32
N LEU A 200 1.14 4.97 13.28
CA LEU A 200 2.35 4.76 12.49
C LEU A 200 3.57 5.31 13.23
N LEU A 201 4.52 4.44 13.57
CA LEU A 201 5.82 4.84 14.11
C LEU A 201 6.91 4.63 13.04
N CYS A 202 7.42 5.72 12.50
CA CYS A 202 8.63 5.65 11.68
C CYS A 202 9.84 5.45 12.60
N LEU A 203 10.30 4.20 12.69
CA LEU A 203 11.51 3.84 13.43
C LEU A 203 12.73 4.20 12.57
N VAL A 204 13.33 5.35 12.86
CA VAL A 204 14.66 5.62 12.32
C VAL A 204 15.65 4.75 13.10
N PRO A 205 16.52 3.96 12.44
CA PRO A 205 17.52 3.15 13.12
C PRO A 205 18.29 4.01 14.12
N ALA A 206 18.16 3.70 15.41
CA ALA A 206 18.85 4.44 16.47
C ALA A 206 20.35 4.27 16.28
N LEU A 207 21.05 5.36 15.94
CA LEU A 207 22.51 5.36 15.76
C LEU A 207 23.27 5.36 17.10
N SER A 208 22.59 5.49 18.24
CA SER A 208 23.20 5.44 19.56
C SER A 208 22.15 5.20 20.65
N ARG A 209 22.51 4.46 21.71
CA ARG A 209 21.68 4.22 22.90
C ARG A 209 21.51 5.47 23.78
N ASP A 210 22.32 6.50 23.53
CA ASP A 210 22.35 7.77 24.26
C ASP A 210 21.86 8.95 23.41
N ALA A 211 21.19 8.70 22.28
CA ALA A 211 20.70 9.77 21.41
C ALA A 211 19.63 10.61 22.14
N ASP A 212 19.81 11.92 22.10
CA ASP A 212 18.84 12.88 22.62
C ASP A 212 17.46 12.60 21.99
N THR A 213 16.46 12.36 22.83
CA THR A 213 15.06 12.12 22.44
C THR A 213 14.50 13.18 21.49
N SER A 214 15.06 14.40 21.52
CA SER A 214 14.71 15.48 20.58
C SER A 214 15.14 15.19 19.14
N GLU A 215 16.36 14.68 18.95
CA GLU A 215 16.89 14.39 17.61
C GLU A 215 16.18 13.18 16.99
N GLU A 216 15.94 12.14 17.78
CA GLU A 216 15.17 10.96 17.33
C GLU A 216 13.75 11.34 16.89
N ARG A 217 13.07 12.19 17.66
CA ARG A 217 11.74 12.71 17.29
C ARG A 217 11.77 13.51 16.00
N TRP A 218 12.79 14.37 15.81
CA TRP A 218 12.92 15.14 14.57
C TRP A 218 13.17 14.22 13.36
N ARG A 219 14.04 13.22 13.50
CA ARG A 219 14.30 12.24 12.42
C ARG A 219 13.05 11.40 12.11
N ALA A 220 12.33 10.95 13.13
CA ALA A 220 11.07 10.23 12.96
C ALA A 220 10.01 11.09 12.25
N ALA A 221 9.90 12.37 12.61
CA ALA A 221 9.01 13.31 11.93
C ALA A 221 9.43 13.56 10.47
N ALA A 222 10.73 13.68 10.20
CA ALA A 222 11.26 13.83 8.84
C ALA A 222 11.03 12.57 7.98
N ALA A 223 11.22 11.39 8.55
CA ALA A 223 10.93 10.11 7.91
C ALA A 223 9.44 9.97 7.60
N LEU A 224 8.57 10.31 8.56
CA LEU A 224 7.13 10.32 8.36
C LEU A 224 6.71 11.31 7.26
N GLY A 225 7.28 12.51 7.24
CA GLY A 225 7.03 13.51 6.19
C GLY A 225 7.55 13.08 4.81
N ARG A 226 8.58 12.22 4.76
CA ARG A 226 9.02 11.56 3.51
C ARG A 226 7.98 10.53 3.09
N VAL A 227 7.58 9.62 3.97
CA VAL A 227 6.58 8.59 3.68
C VAL A 227 5.26 9.20 3.23
N GLN A 228 4.79 10.26 3.89
CA GLN A 228 3.57 10.95 3.49
C GLN A 228 3.65 11.48 2.06
N ARG A 229 4.76 12.12 1.68
CA ARG A 229 4.95 12.63 0.32
C ARG A 229 5.10 11.49 -0.70
N GLU A 230 5.89 10.48 -0.39
CA GLU A 230 6.16 9.34 -1.28
C GLU A 230 4.92 8.47 -1.52
N LEU A 231 4.05 8.36 -0.52
CA LEU A 231 2.78 7.63 -0.58
C LEU A 231 1.59 8.52 -0.96
N GLY A 232 1.80 9.80 -1.25
CA GLY A 232 0.71 10.72 -1.62
C GLY A 232 -0.36 10.89 -0.54
N LEU A 233 0.02 10.68 0.73
CA LEU A 233 -0.85 10.89 1.88
C LEU A 233 -0.93 12.39 2.19
N PRO A 234 -2.09 12.90 2.64
CA PRO A 234 -2.18 14.27 3.09
C PRO A 234 -1.17 14.49 4.22
N ALA A 235 -0.46 15.62 4.16
CA ALA A 235 0.41 16.03 5.26
C ALA A 235 -0.46 16.05 6.52
N ALA A 236 -0.10 15.23 7.52
CA ALA A 236 -0.76 15.35 8.81
C ALA A 236 -0.59 16.81 9.22
N THR A 237 -1.69 17.52 9.45
CA THR A 237 -1.65 18.85 10.04
C THR A 237 -0.77 18.71 11.27
N ALA A 238 0.45 19.25 11.19
CA ALA A 238 1.36 19.22 12.30
C ALA A 238 0.61 19.91 13.41
N VAL A 239 0.13 19.14 14.40
CA VAL A 239 -0.51 19.69 15.58
C VAL A 239 0.50 20.70 16.11
N ASP A 240 0.13 21.99 16.08
CA ASP A 240 0.89 23.26 16.20
C ASP A 240 2.12 23.27 17.12
N GLY A 241 3.04 22.33 16.92
CA GLY A 241 4.36 22.28 17.48
C GLY A 241 5.27 22.68 16.35
N THR A 242 5.77 23.92 16.38
CA THR A 242 6.85 24.33 15.49
C THR A 242 8.09 23.51 15.82
N TRP A 243 8.19 22.30 15.23
CA TRP A 243 9.39 21.45 15.29
C TRP A 243 10.45 22.10 14.41
N ARG A 244 10.98 23.24 14.85
CA ARG A 244 12.17 23.83 14.23
C ARG A 244 13.28 22.82 14.40
N ARG A 245 13.95 22.49 13.28
CA ARG A 245 15.18 21.70 13.27
C ARG A 245 16.05 22.21 14.43
N PRO A 246 16.46 21.36 15.39
CA PRO A 246 17.35 21.79 16.46
C PRO A 246 18.50 22.54 15.81
N LYS A 247 18.68 23.81 16.18
CA LYS A 247 19.88 24.54 15.75
C LYS A 247 21.03 23.78 16.37
N LEU A 248 21.75 23.01 15.55
CA LEU A 248 23.04 22.47 15.92
C LEU A 248 23.86 23.68 16.36
N SER A 249 24.01 23.85 17.67
CA SER A 249 24.93 24.83 18.23
C SER A 249 26.29 24.44 17.71
N HIS A 250 26.78 25.22 16.76
CA HIS A 250 28.12 25.07 16.18
C HIS A 250 29.19 25.66 17.13
N ASP A 251 28.87 25.80 18.42
CA ASP A 251 29.69 26.59 19.36
C ASP A 251 30.83 25.81 20.02
N ASN A 252 31.06 24.55 19.66
CA ASN A 252 32.24 23.83 20.15
C ASN A 252 33.18 23.39 19.01
N GLU A 253 34.46 23.64 19.26
CA GLU A 253 35.66 23.21 18.52
C GLU A 253 36.16 24.11 17.38
N ARG A 254 36.48 25.37 17.72
CA ARG A 254 37.75 25.95 17.27
C ARG A 254 38.90 25.34 18.07
N LEU A 255 39.31 24.11 17.74
CA LEU A 255 40.62 23.58 18.13
C LEU A 255 41.49 23.50 16.87
N ALA A 256 42.62 24.18 16.94
CA ALA A 256 43.55 24.44 15.85
C ALA A 256 44.15 23.15 15.24
N PRO A 257 44.60 23.19 13.97
CA PRO A 257 45.18 22.03 13.31
C PRO A 257 46.66 21.90 13.68
N ARG A 258 47.08 20.75 14.22
CA ARG A 258 48.49 20.35 14.21
C ARG A 258 48.63 18.84 14.14
N GLY A 259 49.08 18.37 12.98
CA GLY A 259 49.50 16.99 12.80
C GLY A 259 49.41 16.56 11.34
N LYS A 260 50.49 16.77 10.58
CA LYS A 260 50.70 16.11 9.29
C LYS A 260 50.66 14.60 9.54
N THR A 261 49.68 13.90 8.97
CA THR A 261 49.69 12.43 8.92
C THR A 261 49.62 12.02 7.46
N GLU A 262 50.62 11.26 7.07
CA GLU A 262 50.86 10.73 5.73
C GLU A 262 49.72 9.80 5.30
N THR A 263 49.25 10.00 4.08
CA THR A 263 48.29 9.15 3.38
C THR A 263 48.95 7.86 2.88
N PRO A 264 48.52 6.66 3.31
CA PRO A 264 48.85 5.43 2.60
C PRO A 264 47.92 5.24 1.39
N ALA A 265 48.52 4.91 0.25
CA ALA A 265 47.84 4.63 -1.00
C ALA A 265 47.02 3.33 -0.92
N ILE A 266 45.69 3.45 -0.88
CA ILE A 266 44.77 2.31 -0.98
C ILE A 266 44.53 2.01 -2.46
N LYS A 267 45.10 0.91 -2.94
CA LYS A 267 44.78 0.30 -4.24
C LYS A 267 43.33 -0.19 -4.23
N ALA A 268 42.47 0.47 -5.01
CA ALA A 268 41.11 0.02 -5.27
C ALA A 268 41.12 -1.18 -6.23
N GLN A 269 40.90 -2.40 -5.71
CA GLN A 269 40.53 -3.56 -6.51
C GLN A 269 39.02 -3.57 -6.73
N SER A 270 38.59 -3.04 -7.87
CA SER A 270 37.22 -3.13 -8.37
C SER A 270 36.93 -4.56 -8.86
N ARG A 271 36.27 -5.38 -8.04
CA ARG A 271 35.60 -6.60 -8.50
C ARG A 271 34.22 -6.24 -9.02
N LEU A 272 34.12 -6.07 -10.34
CA LEU A 272 32.85 -5.99 -11.07
C LEU A 272 32.17 -7.37 -11.00
N LEU A 273 31.11 -7.50 -10.18
CA LEU A 273 30.12 -8.56 -10.37
C LEU A 273 29.22 -8.17 -11.54
N GLN A 274 29.33 -8.91 -12.65
CA GLN A 274 28.39 -8.83 -13.77
C GLN A 274 27.06 -9.52 -13.41
N PRO A 275 25.90 -8.85 -13.56
CA PRO A 275 24.60 -9.51 -13.57
C PRO A 275 24.17 -9.78 -15.02
N SER A 276 24.74 -10.82 -15.65
CA SER A 276 24.45 -11.18 -17.05
C SER A 276 23.82 -12.57 -17.20
N VAL A 277 22.75 -12.87 -16.44
CA VAL A 277 21.98 -14.13 -16.65
C VAL A 277 20.45 -13.97 -16.56
N LEU A 278 19.90 -12.93 -15.93
CA LEU A 278 18.44 -12.87 -15.70
C LEU A 278 17.59 -12.29 -16.85
N LEU A 279 18.20 -11.72 -17.91
CA LEU A 279 17.43 -11.16 -19.03
C LEU A 279 17.04 -12.18 -20.12
N SER A 280 17.57 -13.41 -20.08
CA SER A 280 17.36 -14.39 -21.15
C SER A 280 16.05 -15.18 -21.06
N MET A 281 15.37 -15.18 -19.90
CA MET A 281 14.19 -16.03 -19.69
C MET A 281 12.85 -15.38 -20.10
N LEU A 282 12.80 -14.05 -20.30
CA LEU A 282 11.56 -13.36 -20.69
C LEU A 282 11.32 -13.34 -22.20
N ALA A 283 12.32 -13.63 -23.03
CA ALA A 283 12.18 -13.62 -24.49
C ALA A 283 11.63 -14.94 -25.08
N LEU A 284 11.73 -16.08 -24.37
CA LEU A 284 11.23 -17.36 -24.89
C LEU A 284 9.75 -17.64 -24.61
N GLY A 285 9.10 -16.88 -23.72
CA GLY A 285 7.71 -17.16 -23.31
C GLY A 285 6.63 -16.68 -24.29
N VAL A 286 6.94 -15.77 -25.22
CA VAL A 286 5.94 -15.15 -26.10
C VAL A 286 5.81 -15.88 -27.44
N ALA A 287 6.80 -16.69 -27.83
CA ALA A 287 6.77 -17.40 -29.12
C ALA A 287 5.88 -18.66 -29.13
N ALA A 288 5.52 -19.21 -27.96
CA ALA A 288 4.75 -20.48 -27.89
C ALA A 288 3.22 -20.30 -27.93
N ALA A 289 2.70 -19.07 -27.91
CA ALA A 289 1.25 -18.81 -27.85
C ALA A 289 0.60 -18.46 -29.20
N VAL A 290 1.36 -18.43 -30.30
CA VAL A 290 0.87 -17.96 -31.62
C VAL A 290 0.68 -19.10 -32.64
N THR A 291 1.02 -20.36 -32.33
CA THR A 291 0.91 -21.49 -33.26
C THR A 291 -0.30 -22.41 -33.05
N CYS A 292 -1.28 -22.02 -32.22
CA CYS A 292 -2.53 -22.76 -32.06
C CYS A 292 -3.75 -21.86 -32.32
N ILE A 293 -3.90 -21.38 -33.55
CA ILE A 293 -5.18 -20.95 -34.15
C ILE A 293 -5.22 -21.50 -35.57
#